data_AF-A0A949DHU4-F1
#
_entry.id   AF-A0A949DHU4-F1
#
_cell.length_a   1.000
_cell.length_b   1.000
_cell.length_c   1.000
_cell.angle_alpha   90.00
_cell.angle_beta   90.00
_cell.angle_gamma   90.00
#
_symmetry.space_group_name_H-M   'P 1'
#
loop_
_entity.id
_entity.type
_entity.pdbx_description
1 polymer ?
#
loop_
_entity_poly.entity_id
_entity_poly.type
_entity_poly.pdbx_seq_one_letter_code
_entity_poly.pdbx_strand_id
1 'polypeptide(L)' 'MHEREFTIYANNPELEFFCDLDDICAKSICENELEIPQECIRKIECFEDAFKIYLTPSRKYYRDDWYVNLCRLEYVS' A
#
# COMPACT_ATOMS: atom_id res chain seq x y z
N MET A 1 -20.34 -2.00 -2.59
CA MET A 1 -19.06 -1.58 -3.18
C MET A 1 -18.01 -2.52 -2.64
N HIS A 2 -17.22 -3.17 -3.50
CA HIS A 2 -16.21 -4.12 -3.05
C HIS A 2 -15.06 -3.38 -2.37
N GLU A 3 -14.60 -3.92 -1.24
CA GLU A 3 -13.37 -3.50 -0.60
C GLU A 3 -12.22 -3.71 -1.59
N ARG A 4 -11.29 -2.76 -1.63
CA ARG A 4 -10.07 -2.87 -2.44
C ARG A 4 -8.93 -3.18 -1.50
N GLU A 5 -8.24 -4.26 -1.80
CA GLU A 5 -7.04 -4.67 -1.09
C GLU A 5 -5.87 -4.67 -2.06
N PHE A 6 -4.69 -4.31 -1.57
CA PHE A 6 -3.45 -4.34 -2.33
C PHE A 6 -2.38 -4.99 -1.49
N THR A 7 -1.65 -5.91 -2.08
CA THR A 7 -0.53 -6.61 -1.46
C THR A 7 0.75 -6.03 -2.02
N ILE A 8 1.53 -5.37 -1.17
CA ILE A 8 2.81 -4.76 -1.51
C ILE A 8 3.90 -5.74 -1.08
N TYR A 9 4.66 -6.26 -2.04
CA TYR A 9 5.76 -7.18 -1.78
C TYR A 9 7.03 -6.42 -1.42
N ALA A 10 7.48 -6.62 -0.18
CA ALA A 10 8.66 -5.98 0.38
C ALA A 10 9.98 -6.58 -0.09
N ASN A 11 9.92 -7.70 -0.81
CA ASN A 11 11.05 -8.36 -1.47
C ASN A 11 11.56 -7.60 -2.71
N ASN A 12 11.10 -6.37 -2.94
CA ASN A 12 11.56 -5.59 -4.07
C ASN A 12 12.81 -4.80 -3.69
N PRO A 13 13.90 -4.88 -4.46
CA PRO A 13 15.13 -4.14 -4.20
C PRO A 13 14.94 -2.63 -4.30
N GLU A 14 13.83 -2.16 -4.86
CA GLU A 14 13.44 -0.75 -4.89
C GLU A 14 12.86 -0.26 -3.55
N LEU A 15 12.25 -1.15 -2.78
CA LEU A 15 11.78 -0.85 -1.43
C LEU A 15 12.94 -1.14 -0.48
N GLU A 16 13.64 -0.10 -0.03
CA GLU A 16 14.71 -0.21 0.96
C GLU A 16 14.17 -0.62 2.35
N PHE A 17 13.71 -1.86 2.48
CA PHE A 17 13.34 -2.45 3.77
C PHE A 17 14.61 -2.75 4.56
N PHE A 18 14.96 -1.80 5.44
CA PHE A 18 16.14 -1.91 6.30
C PHE A 18 15.93 -2.72 7.59
N CYS A 19 14.71 -3.12 7.95
CA CYS A 19 14.39 -3.91 9.16
C CYS A 19 12.96 -4.46 9.11
N ASP A 20 12.62 -5.37 10.05
CA ASP A 20 11.32 -6.00 10.29
C ASP A 20 10.13 -5.15 9.82
N LEU A 21 9.29 -5.77 8.99
CA LEU A 21 8.15 -5.13 8.36
C LEU A 21 7.04 -4.86 9.39
N ASP A 22 7.15 -3.72 10.06
CA ASP A 22 6.22 -3.30 11.11
C ASP A 22 5.17 -2.33 10.57
N ASP A 23 4.11 -2.11 11.35
CA ASP A 23 2.97 -1.25 11.03
C ASP A 23 3.42 0.20 10.72
N ILE A 24 4.51 0.63 11.38
CA ILE A 24 5.14 1.94 11.17
C ILE A 24 5.78 2.03 9.79
N CYS A 25 6.56 1.02 9.38
CA CYS A 25 7.20 0.97 8.06
C CYS A 25 6.15 0.95 6.95
N ALA A 26 5.14 0.09 7.08
CA ALA A 26 4.07 -0.01 6.09
C ALA A 26 3.30 1.31 5.93
N LYS A 27 3.02 2.03 7.02
CA LYS A 27 2.44 3.39 6.96
C LYS A 27 3.36 4.39 6.27
N SER A 28 4.65 4.36 6.58
CA SER A 28 5.62 5.28 5.99
C SER A 28 5.73 5.08 4.48
N ILE A 29 5.72 3.83 4.01
CA ILE A 29 5.71 3.48 2.58
C ILE A 29 4.40 3.93 1.92
N CYS A 30 3.26 3.66 2.56
CA CYS A 30 1.99 4.13 2.06
C CYS A 30 1.99 5.65 1.85
N GLU A 31 2.53 6.41 2.79
CA GLU A 31 2.52 7.88 2.73
C GLU A 31 3.61 8.49 1.83
N ASN A 32 4.83 7.94 1.86
CA ASN A 32 5.99 8.54 1.17
C ASN A 32 6.23 7.93 -0.21
N GLU A 33 6.20 6.60 -0.33
CA GLU A 33 6.49 5.89 -1.58
C GLU A 33 5.26 5.80 -2.48
N LEU A 34 4.13 5.41 -1.88
CA LEU A 34 2.88 5.15 -2.60
C LEU A 34 1.93 6.35 -2.59
N GLU A 35 2.25 7.41 -1.84
CA GLU A 35 1.48 8.65 -1.72
C GLU A 35 -0.03 8.44 -1.41
N ILE A 36 -0.34 7.35 -0.72
CA ILE A 36 -1.70 6.95 -0.36
C ILE A 36 -2.17 7.80 0.81
N PRO A 37 -3.30 8.51 0.68
CA PRO A 37 -3.89 9.23 1.79
C PRO A 37 -4.32 8.28 2.90
N GLN A 38 -3.97 8.56 4.16
CA GLN A 38 -4.42 7.74 5.29
C GLN A 38 -5.95 7.65 5.41
N GLU A 39 -6.70 8.66 4.95
CA GLU A 39 -8.16 8.61 4.89
C GLU A 39 -8.71 7.51 3.96
N CYS A 40 -7.90 7.11 2.97
CA CYS A 40 -8.22 6.04 2.05
C CYS A 40 -7.82 4.67 2.63
N ILE A 41 -6.95 4.61 3.63
CA ILE A 41 -6.47 3.37 4.24
C ILE A 41 -7.39 3.00 5.41
N ARG A 42 -8.04 1.84 5.33
CA ARG A 42 -8.87 1.28 6.39
C ARG A 42 -8.07 0.45 7.38
N LYS A 43 -7.18 -0.41 6.87
CA LYS A 43 -6.35 -1.32 7.65
C LYS A 43 -5.07 -1.62 6.89
N ILE A 44 -4.00 -1.89 7.63
CA ILE A 44 -2.75 -2.43 7.11
C ILE A 44 -2.51 -3.75 7.85
N GLU A 45 -2.07 -4.77 7.12
CA GLU A 45 -1.66 -6.06 7.67
C GLU A 45 -0.25 -6.37 7.18
N CYS A 46 0.70 -6.37 8.11
CA CYS A 46 2.08 -6.72 7.82
C CYS A 46 2.29 -8.23 7.89
N PHE A 47 3.04 -8.74 6.93
CA PHE A 47 3.51 -10.12 6.84
C PHE A 47 5.04 -10.12 6.76
N GLU A 48 5.63 -11.31 6.86
CA GLU A 48 7.09 -11.50 6.93
C GLU A 48 7.85 -10.92 5.71
N ASP A 49 7.25 -10.96 4.52
CA ASP A 49 7.88 -10.54 3.24
C ASP A 49 7.01 -9.55 2.42
N ALA A 50 5.88 -9.11 2.98
CA ALA A 50 4.91 -8.26 2.29
C ALA A 50 3.98 -7.56 3.30
N PHE A 51 3.26 -6.54 2.88
CA PHE A 51 2.12 -6.03 3.62
C PHE A 51 0.91 -5.87 2.73
N LYS A 52 -0.27 -6.07 3.30
CA LYS A 52 -1.54 -5.85 2.63
C LYS A 52 -2.18 -4.60 3.18
N ILE A 53 -2.60 -3.71 2.31
CA ILE A 53 -3.43 -2.55 2.66
C ILE A 53 -4.85 -2.80 2.21
N TYR A 54 -5.79 -2.41 3.05
CA TYR A 54 -7.20 -2.43 2.76
C TYR A 54 -7.66 -0.99 2.64
N LEU A 55 -8.14 -0.61 1.46
CA LEU A 55 -8.69 0.70 1.22
C LEU A 55 -10.14 0.78 1.69
N THR A 56 -10.56 1.96 2.13
CA THR A 56 -11.96 2.26 2.39
C THR A 56 -12.76 2.09 1.09
N PRO A 57 -14.01 1.60 1.14
CA PRO A 57 -14.84 1.42 -0.04
C PRO A 57 -15.34 2.79 -0.54
N SER A 58 -14.47 3.50 -1.28
CA SER A 58 -14.72 4.83 -1.80
C SER A 58 -14.41 4.89 -3.29
N ARG A 59 -15.21 5.63 -4.06
CA ARG A 59 -14.94 5.88 -5.49
C ARG A 59 -14.04 7.09 -5.72
N LYS A 60 -13.68 7.84 -4.67
CA LYS A 60 -12.91 9.08 -4.78
C LYS A 60 -11.53 8.83 -5.40
N TYR A 61 -10.82 7.84 -4.87
CA TYR A 61 -9.44 7.53 -5.28
C TYR A 61 -9.31 6.90 -6.66
N TYR A 62 -10.38 6.51 -7.35
CA TYR A 62 -10.28 5.88 -8.68
C TYR A 62 -9.67 6.80 -9.75
N ARG A 63 -9.70 8.11 -9.51
CA ARG A 63 -9.17 9.14 -10.42
C ARG A 63 -7.87 9.76 -9.91
N ASP A 64 -7.41 9.34 -8.74
CA ASP A 64 -6.18 9.86 -8.15
C ASP A 64 -4.98 9.18 -8.79
N ASP A 65 -3.94 9.97 -9.05
CA ASP A 65 -2.70 9.49 -9.66
C ASP A 65 -2.03 8.39 -8.82
N TRP A 66 -2.01 8.53 -7.49
CA TRP A 66 -1.45 7.51 -6.59
C TRP A 66 -2.12 6.14 -6.78
N TYR A 67 -3.44 6.11 -6.97
CA TYR A 67 -4.20 4.86 -7.13
C TYR A 67 -3.91 4.19 -8.48
N VAL A 68 -3.81 5.00 -9.54
CA VAL A 68 -3.44 4.51 -10.87
C VAL A 68 -2.01 4.01 -10.87
N ASN A 69 -1.10 4.71 -10.20
CA ASN A 69 0.28 4.27 -10.00
C ASN A 69 0.32 2.96 -9.21
N LEU A 70 -0.46 2.83 -8.13
CA LEU A 70 -0.51 1.61 -7.33
C LEU A 70 -0.87 0.37 -8.16
N CYS A 71 -1.84 0.49 -9.06
CA CYS A 71 -2.24 -0.58 -9.98
C CYS A 71 -1.20 -0.89 -11.08
N ARG A 72 -0.18 -0.06 -11.26
CA ARG A 72 0.88 -0.23 -12.26
C ARG A 72 2.17 -0.81 -11.70
N LEU A 73 2.35 -0.74 -10.38
CA LEU A 73 3.55 -1.24 -9.72
C LEU A 73 3.60 -2.76 -9.82
N GLU A 74 4.70 -3.29 -10.33
CA GLU A 74 4.89 -4.74 -10.52
C GLU A 74 4.96 -5.51 -9.19
N TYR A 75 5.27 -4.79 -8.11
CA TYR A 75 5.34 -5.31 -6.74
C TYR A 75 4.03 -5.15 -5.95
N VAL A 76 2.95 -4.77 -6.62
CA VAL A 76 1.63 -4.61 -6.02
C VAL A 76 0.63 -5.54 -6.72
N SER A 77 -0.02 -6.42 -5.95
CA SER A 77 -1.04 -7.37 -6.46
C SER A 77 -2.37 -7.33 -5.73
#